data_AF-A0A3N5I9G0-F1
#
_entry.id   AF-A0A3N5I9G0-F1
#
_cell.length_a   1.000
_cell.length_b   1.000
_cell.length_c   1.000
_cell.angle_alpha   90.00
_cell.angle_beta   90.00
_cell.angle_gamma   90.00
#
_symmetry.space_group_name_H-M   'P 1'
#
loop_
_entity.id
_entity.type
_entity.pdbx_description
1 polymer ?
#
loop_
_entity_poly.entity_id
_entity_poly.type
_entity_poly.pdbx_seq_one_letter_code
_entity_poly.pdbx_strand_id
1 'polypeptide(L)'
;MKICPSCRRELPEISRYCSQCGQRLHSDHVDVSPPSPPPPPKTSGPGQLNVEILYGMVALLSLAILFPPWETPPSQPPEFLGLHFILNPPTPDAIVSRLLLTIELVTIAIAGLYGSFLFRQKP
;
A
#
# COMPACT_ATOMS: atom_id res chain seq x y z
N MET A 1 -12.53 46.92 33.73
CA MET A 1 -13.47 45.93 34.32
C MET A 1 -14.26 45.27 33.19
N LYS A 2 -14.51 43.96 33.23
CA LYS A 2 -15.25 43.20 32.19
C LYS A 2 -16.51 42.57 32.80
N ILE A 3 -17.60 42.54 32.04
CA ILE A 3 -18.85 41.89 32.47
C ILE A 3 -18.95 40.52 31.82
N CYS A 4 -19.25 39.49 32.61
CA CYS A 4 -19.45 38.15 32.07
C CYS A 4 -20.74 38.08 31.22
N PRO A 5 -20.69 37.58 29.98
CA PRO A 5 -21.88 37.51 29.12
C PRO A 5 -22.92 36.51 29.63
N SER A 6 -22.52 35.50 30.42
CA SER A 6 -23.42 34.43 30.87
C SER A 6 -24.16 34.76 32.17
N CYS A 7 -23.49 35.38 33.15
CA CYS A 7 -24.08 35.67 34.46
C CYS A 7 -24.09 37.16 34.84
N ARG A 8 -23.63 38.03 33.93
CA ARG A 8 -23.55 39.50 34.07
C ARG A 8 -22.80 40.02 35.30
N ARG A 9 -21.95 39.20 35.91
CA ARG A 9 -21.11 39.66 37.01
C ARG A 9 -19.94 40.50 36.49
N GLU A 10 -19.59 41.52 37.25
CA GLU A 10 -18.41 42.35 37.02
C GLU A 10 -17.16 41.62 37.51
N LEU A 11 -16.13 41.58 36.66
CA LEU A 11 -14.85 40.96 36.96
C LEU A 11 -13.69 41.88 36.57
N PRO A 12 -12.53 41.72 37.24
CA PRO A 12 -11.31 42.41 36.86
C PRO A 12 -10.89 42.04 35.43
N GLU A 13 -10.23 42.97 34.75
CA GLU A 13 -9.92 42.88 33.31
C GLU A 13 -8.98 41.72 32.94
N ILE A 14 -8.23 41.24 33.94
CA ILE A 14 -7.24 40.17 33.85
C ILE A 14 -7.90 38.77 33.88
N SER A 15 -9.17 38.67 34.30
CA SER A 15 -9.85 37.39 34.44
C SER A 15 -10.07 36.71 33.08
N ARG A 16 -9.48 35.51 32.91
CA ARG A 16 -9.68 34.66 31.71
C ARG A 16 -11.01 33.90 31.73
N TYR A 17 -11.53 33.64 32.94
CA TYR A 17 -12.75 32.88 33.20
C TYR A 17 -13.58 33.61 34.26
N CYS A 18 -14.89 33.43 34.22
CA CYS A 18 -15.78 33.89 35.28
C CYS A 18 -15.63 32.99 36.52
N SER A 19 -15.30 33.59 37.67
CA SER A 19 -15.15 32.89 38.95
C SER A 19 -16.46 32.30 39.51
N GLN A 20 -17.60 32.58 38.89
CA GLN A 20 -18.93 32.21 39.40
C GLN A 20 -19.67 31.22 38.50
N CYS A 21 -19.62 31.40 37.18
CA CYS A 21 -20.26 30.48 36.24
C CYS A 21 -19.27 29.66 35.39
N GLY A 22 -17.95 29.92 35.51
CA GLY A 22 -16.92 29.23 34.76
C GLY A 22 -16.74 29.70 33.29
N GLN A 23 -17.60 30.59 32.79
CA GLN A 23 -17.57 31.03 31.38
C GLN A 23 -16.25 31.72 31.01
N ARG A 24 -15.65 31.34 29.89
CA ARG A 24 -14.45 32.00 29.33
C ARG A 24 -14.79 33.43 28.87
N LEU A 25 -13.96 34.40 29.26
CA LEU A 25 -14.14 35.82 28.96
C LEU A 25 -13.20 36.33 27.85
N HIS A 26 -12.25 35.50 27.39
CA HIS A 26 -11.45 35.79 26.20
C HIS A 26 -12.19 35.27 24.96
N SER A 27 -12.86 36.19 24.28
CA SER A 27 -13.16 36.07 22.86
C SER A 27 -12.14 36.92 22.10
N ASP A 28 -10.92 36.38 21.91
CA ASP A 28 -10.14 36.82 20.75
C ASP A 28 -10.90 36.31 19.54
N HIS A 29 -11.68 37.20 18.95
CA HIS A 29 -12.30 37.02 17.65
C HIS A 29 -11.17 36.95 16.62
N VAL A 30 -10.55 35.78 16.48
CA VAL A 30 -9.96 35.35 15.21
C VAL A 30 -10.95 34.37 14.63
N ASP A 31 -11.99 34.94 14.04
CA ASP A 31 -12.88 34.23 13.13
C ASP A 31 -12.17 34.14 11.78
N VAL A 32 -11.23 33.19 11.69
CA VAL A 32 -10.97 32.44 10.47
C VAL A 32 -10.59 31.06 11.00
N SER A 33 -11.34 30.03 10.61
CA SER A 33 -10.97 28.64 10.85
C SER A 33 -9.46 28.46 10.64
N PRO A 34 -8.75 27.70 11.50
CA PRO A 34 -7.40 27.32 11.15
C PRO A 34 -7.45 26.74 9.73
N PRO A 35 -6.60 27.17 8.78
CA PRO A 35 -6.51 26.49 7.50
C PRO A 35 -6.39 25.01 7.84
N SER A 36 -7.31 24.20 7.30
CA SER A 36 -7.25 22.75 7.49
C SER A 36 -5.79 22.37 7.29
N PRO A 37 -5.14 21.71 8.27
CA PRO A 37 -3.74 21.35 8.10
C PRO A 37 -3.63 20.66 6.74
N PRO A 38 -2.60 21.01 5.93
CA PRO A 38 -2.41 20.33 4.66
C PRO A 38 -2.55 18.83 4.94
N PRO A 39 -3.30 18.07 4.12
CA PRO A 39 -3.47 16.64 4.35
C PRO A 39 -2.09 16.10 4.66
N PRO A 40 -1.91 15.34 5.77
CA PRO A 40 -0.61 14.85 6.13
C PRO A 40 0.00 14.26 4.86
N PRO A 41 1.29 14.57 4.54
CA PRO A 41 1.94 13.87 3.44
C PRO A 41 1.62 12.40 3.65
N LYS A 42 1.21 11.70 2.58
CA LYS A 42 0.94 10.27 2.61
C LYS A 42 2.26 9.55 2.94
N THR A 43 2.74 9.68 4.16
CA THR A 43 3.80 8.89 4.74
C THR A 43 3.13 7.56 5.02
N SER A 44 3.12 6.72 3.99
CA SER A 44 3.01 5.29 4.14
C SER A 44 3.89 4.91 5.33
N GLY A 45 3.25 4.53 6.45
CA GLY A 45 3.93 4.27 7.70
C GLY A 45 5.05 3.25 7.51
N PRO A 46 6.09 3.25 8.37
CA PRO A 46 7.20 2.31 8.27
C PRO A 46 6.66 0.88 8.35
N GLY A 47 6.56 0.21 7.20
CA GLY A 47 5.96 -1.13 7.09
C GLY A 47 4.91 -1.32 6.00
N GLN A 48 4.43 -0.26 5.34
CA GLN A 48 3.44 -0.44 4.27
C GLN A 48 4.10 -0.97 2.99
N LEU A 49 3.76 -2.22 2.62
CA LEU A 49 4.20 -2.84 1.37
C LEU A 49 3.63 -2.02 0.20
N ASN A 50 4.47 -1.62 -0.77
CA ASN A 50 3.98 -0.85 -1.93
C ASN A 50 2.98 -1.72 -2.72
N VAL A 51 1.73 -1.27 -2.76
CA VAL A 51 0.61 -1.97 -3.41
C VAL A 51 0.89 -2.16 -4.91
N GLU A 52 1.62 -1.24 -5.54
CA GLU A 52 2.02 -1.34 -6.94
C GLU A 52 2.98 -2.52 -7.18
N ILE A 53 3.94 -2.72 -6.28
CA ILE A 53 4.87 -3.86 -6.32
C ILE A 53 4.12 -5.17 -6.05
N LEU A 54 3.19 -5.15 -5.10
CA LEU A 54 2.35 -6.32 -4.80
C LEU A 54 1.56 -6.74 -6.04
N TYR A 55 0.92 -5.80 -6.73
CA TYR A 55 0.19 -6.09 -7.97
C TYR A 55 1.12 -6.58 -9.08
N GLY A 56 2.33 -6.01 -9.21
CA GLY A 56 3.34 -6.51 -10.14
C GLY A 56 3.72 -7.98 -9.88
N MET A 57 3.92 -8.35 -8.61
CA MET A 57 4.25 -9.72 -8.22
C MET A 57 3.10 -10.69 -8.51
N VAL A 58 1.86 -10.30 -8.17
CA VAL A 58 0.67 -11.11 -8.46
C VAL A 58 0.47 -11.29 -9.96
N ALA A 59 0.70 -10.25 -10.76
CA ALA A 59 0.60 -10.33 -12.22
C ALA A 59 1.62 -11.31 -12.81
N LEU A 60 2.89 -11.27 -12.37
CA LEU A 60 3.92 -12.23 -12.80
C LEU A 60 3.58 -13.67 -12.43
N LEU A 61 3.12 -13.91 -11.20
CA LEU A 61 2.68 -15.24 -10.77
C LEU A 61 1.48 -15.74 -11.59
N SER A 62 0.52 -14.86 -11.88
CA SER A 62 -0.64 -15.20 -12.71
C SER A 62 -0.24 -15.53 -14.15
N LEU A 63 0.73 -14.80 -14.70
CA LEU A 63 1.27 -15.05 -16.03
C LEU A 63 1.95 -16.42 -16.13
N ALA A 64 2.75 -16.79 -15.12
CA ALA A 64 3.41 -18.10 -15.05
C ALA A 64 2.41 -19.27 -15.01
N ILE A 65 1.24 -19.07 -14.39
CA ILE A 65 0.17 -20.09 -14.38
C ILE A 65 -0.55 -20.16 -15.73
N LEU A 66 -0.79 -19.01 -16.37
CA LEU A 66 -1.47 -18.95 -17.67
C LEU A 66 -0.61 -19.51 -18.81
N PHE A 67 0.71 -19.38 -18.68
CA PHE A 67 1.70 -19.81 -19.66
C PHE A 67 2.68 -20.79 -19.02
N PRO A 68 2.22 -21.99 -18.66
CA PRO A 68 3.05 -22.93 -17.93
C PRO A 68 4.19 -23.46 -18.80
N PRO A 69 5.30 -23.90 -18.17
CA PRO A 69 6.40 -24.54 -18.89
C PRO A 69 5.94 -25.90 -19.43
N TRP A 70 5.85 -25.98 -20.75
CA TRP A 70 5.55 -27.22 -21.47
C TRP A 70 6.82 -28.04 -21.67
N GLU A 71 6.72 -29.34 -21.42
CA GLU A 71 7.75 -30.32 -21.74
C GLU A 71 7.31 -31.23 -22.91
N THR A 72 8.30 -31.76 -23.62
CA THR A 72 8.09 -32.78 -24.65
C THR A 72 7.45 -34.05 -24.06
N PRO A 73 6.72 -34.82 -24.89
CA PRO A 73 6.14 -36.10 -24.44
C PRO A 73 7.22 -37.06 -23.93
N PRO A 74 6.87 -37.99 -23.02
CA PRO A 74 7.83 -38.91 -22.41
C PRO A 74 8.49 -39.89 -23.41
N SER A 75 7.99 -39.95 -24.65
CA SER A 75 8.58 -40.72 -25.75
C SER A 75 9.78 -40.02 -26.42
N GLN A 76 10.03 -38.75 -26.11
CA GLN A 76 11.11 -37.92 -26.67
C GLN A 76 12.10 -37.52 -25.57
N PRO A 77 13.34 -37.17 -25.92
CA PRO A 77 14.27 -36.61 -24.95
C PRO A 77 13.65 -35.36 -24.29
N PRO A 78 13.88 -35.15 -22.98
CA PRO A 78 13.31 -34.03 -22.25
C PRO A 78 13.94 -32.74 -22.77
N GLU A 79 13.15 -31.96 -23.51
CA GLU A 79 13.55 -30.65 -23.99
C GLU A 79 12.62 -29.60 -23.40
N PHE A 80 13.23 -28.56 -22.85
CA PHE A 80 12.50 -27.40 -22.36
C PHE A 80 12.06 -26.56 -23.55
N LEU A 81 10.78 -26.65 -23.89
CA LEU A 81 10.22 -25.92 -25.04
C LEU A 81 9.98 -24.43 -24.75
N GLY A 82 10.16 -23.95 -23.52
CA GLY A 82 10.09 -22.53 -23.17
C GLY A 82 8.84 -21.84 -23.71
N LEU A 83 9.01 -20.74 -24.45
CA LEU A 83 7.94 -19.97 -25.10
C LEU A 83 7.58 -20.47 -26.51
N HIS A 84 8.09 -21.62 -26.94
CA HIS A 84 7.83 -22.17 -28.28
C HIS A 84 6.33 -22.36 -28.55
N PHE A 85 5.52 -22.57 -27.50
CA PHE A 85 4.07 -22.65 -27.56
C PHE A 85 3.39 -21.36 -28.07
N ILE A 86 4.06 -20.19 -28.01
CA ILE A 86 3.50 -18.91 -28.48
C ILE A 86 3.47 -18.87 -30.01
N LEU A 87 4.51 -19.40 -30.66
CA LEU A 87 4.69 -19.34 -32.11
C LEU A 87 4.23 -20.63 -32.81
N ASN A 88 4.24 -21.75 -32.08
CA ASN A 88 3.81 -23.04 -32.59
C ASN A 88 2.80 -23.67 -31.61
N PRO A 89 1.69 -24.25 -32.09
CA PRO A 89 0.73 -24.90 -31.21
C PRO A 89 1.41 -26.03 -30.42
N PRO A 90 1.08 -26.22 -29.13
CA PRO A 90 1.63 -27.31 -28.34
C PRO A 90 1.31 -28.66 -28.99
N THR A 91 2.28 -29.57 -28.99
CA THR A 91 2.06 -30.94 -29.46
C THR A 91 0.96 -31.59 -28.60
N PRO A 92 0.07 -32.40 -29.19
CA PRO A 92 -1.12 -32.92 -28.50
C PRO A 92 -0.82 -33.74 -27.24
N ASP A 93 0.39 -34.31 -27.14
CA ASP A 93 0.85 -35.11 -25.98
C ASP A 93 1.82 -34.35 -25.05
N ALA A 94 1.90 -33.01 -25.17
CA ALA A 94 2.75 -32.20 -24.29
C ALA A 94 2.22 -32.23 -22.84
N ILE A 95 3.14 -32.32 -21.88
CA ILE A 95 2.81 -32.39 -20.45
C ILE A 95 3.30 -31.11 -19.78
N VAL A 96 2.49 -30.60 -18.84
CA VAL A 96 2.92 -29.50 -17.95
C VAL A 96 3.86 -30.06 -16.89
N SER A 97 5.09 -29.57 -16.88
CA SER A 97 6.09 -30.01 -15.92
C SER A 97 5.85 -29.41 -14.54
N ARG A 98 5.51 -30.28 -13.58
CA ARG A 98 5.35 -29.86 -12.18
C ARG A 98 6.67 -29.35 -11.59
N LEU A 99 7.79 -29.94 -11.99
CA LEU A 99 9.11 -29.53 -11.51
C LEU A 99 9.44 -28.12 -11.98
N LEU A 100 9.36 -27.86 -13.29
CA LEU A 100 9.69 -26.55 -13.85
C LEU A 100 8.71 -25.47 -13.37
N LEU A 101 7.42 -25.79 -13.29
CA LEU A 101 6.43 -24.86 -12.75
C LEU A 101 6.74 -24.50 -11.29
N THR A 102 7.19 -25.46 -10.48
CA THR A 102 7.58 -25.20 -9.10
C THR A 102 8.82 -24.30 -9.03
N ILE A 103 9.84 -24.58 -9.85
CA ILE A 103 11.06 -23.77 -9.93
C ILE A 103 10.69 -22.33 -10.31
N GLU A 104 9.88 -22.14 -11.34
CA GLU A 104 9.44 -20.83 -11.83
C GLU A 104 8.68 -20.04 -10.76
N LEU A 105 7.66 -20.64 -10.14
CA LEU A 105 6.87 -19.99 -9.10
C LEU A 105 7.73 -19.60 -7.89
N VAL A 106 8.65 -20.47 -7.47
CA VAL A 106 9.56 -20.19 -6.36
C VAL A 106 10.54 -19.07 -6.74
N THR A 107 11.09 -19.08 -7.94
CA THR A 107 12.00 -18.01 -8.41
C THR A 107 11.28 -16.67 -8.48
N ILE A 108 10.05 -16.60 -9.00
CA ILE A 108 9.25 -15.37 -9.05
C ILE A 108 8.95 -14.87 -7.63
N ALA A 109 8.56 -15.76 -6.72
CA ALA A 109 8.28 -15.39 -5.33
C ALA A 109 9.51 -14.82 -4.62
N ILE A 110 10.66 -15.48 -4.77
CA ILE A 110 11.94 -15.02 -4.19
C ILE A 110 12.35 -13.67 -4.80
N ALA A 111 12.30 -13.54 -6.13
CA ALA A 111 12.63 -12.30 -6.81
C ALA A 111 11.70 -11.14 -6.40
N GLY A 112 10.39 -11.40 -6.28
CA GLY A 112 9.40 -10.44 -5.81
C GLY A 112 9.68 -9.99 -4.37
N LEU A 113 10.04 -10.93 -3.49
CA LEU A 113 10.44 -10.61 -2.11
C LEU A 113 11.68 -9.72 -2.08
N TYR A 114 12.77 -10.08 -2.76
CA TYR A 114 13.99 -9.27 -2.82
C TYR A 114 13.75 -7.90 -3.48
N GLY A 115 12.97 -7.85 -4.56
CA GLY A 115 12.56 -6.62 -5.22
C GLY A 115 11.80 -5.70 -4.26
N SER A 116 10.87 -6.24 -3.47
CA SER A 116 10.10 -5.46 -2.49
C SER A 116 10.99 -4.77 -1.45
N PHE A 117 12.14 -5.37 -1.10
CA PHE A 117 13.12 -4.76 -0.20
C PHE A 117 13.96 -3.68 -0.89
N LEU A 118 14.31 -3.85 -2.17
CA LEU A 118 15.08 -2.84 -2.92
C LEU A 118 14.28 -1.56 -3.17
N PHE A 119 12.99 -1.69 -3.45
CA PHE A 119 12.10 -0.54 -3.73
C PHE A 119 11.41 0.01 -2.48
N ARG A 120 11.82 -0.43 -1.28
CA ARG A 120 11.31 0.09 -0.01
C ARG A 120 11.84 1.52 0.14
N GLN A 121 10.96 2.52 0.00
CA GLN A 121 11.36 3.92 0.20
C GLN A 121 11.92 4.09 1.61
N LYS A 122 13.14 4.66 1.70
CA LYS A 122 13.70 5.09 2.99
C LYS A 122 12.83 6.23 3.54
N PRO A 123 12.63 6.26 4.87
CA PRO A 123 11.79 7.26 5.53
C PRO A 123 12.28 8.69 5.27
#